data_AF-K1Y3L3-F1
#
_entry.id   AF-K1Y3L3-F1
#
_cell.length_a   1.000
_cell.length_b   1.000
_cell.length_c   1.000
_cell.angle_alpha   90.00
_cell.angle_beta   90.00
_cell.angle_gamma   90.00
#
_symmetry.space_group_name_H-M   'P 1'
#
loop_
_entity.id
_entity.type
_entity.pdbx_description
1 polymer ?
#
loop_
_entity_poly.entity_id
_entity_poly.type
_entity_poly.pdbx_seq_one_letter_code
_entity_poly.pdbx_strand_id
1 'polypeptide(L)' 'MLEGLETFSKESIEHSLSPYIKERGWQMGSVMNTLRLALVGESKGPGVADIMDLIGKDETVKRIMRLAD' A
#
# COMPACT_ATOMS: atom_id res chain seq x y z
N MET A 1 -0.40 -8.71 5.75
CA MET A 1 -1.69 -8.10 5.35
C MET A 1 -1.92 -8.29 3.85
N LEU A 2 -1.14 -7.63 2.97
CA LEU A 2 -1.33 -7.73 1.51
C LEU A 2 -1.27 -9.16 0.96
N GLU A 3 -0.40 -10.01 1.52
CA GLU A 3 -0.31 -11.43 1.13
C GLU A 3 -1.57 -12.25 1.44
N GLY A 4 -2.36 -11.84 2.44
CA GLY A 4 -3.56 -12.54 2.88
C GLY A 4 -4.86 -12.07 2.24
N LEU A 5 -4.81 -11.14 1.28
CA LEU A 5 -6.00 -10.73 0.52
C LEU A 5 -6.42 -11.82 -0.46
N GLU A 6 -7.69 -12.24 -0.42
CA GLU A 6 -8.29 -13.17 -1.39
C GLU A 6 -8.31 -12.58 -2.80
N THR A 7 -8.70 -11.31 -2.92
CA THR A 7 -8.73 -10.57 -4.18
C THR A 7 -7.82 -9.36 -4.06
N PHE A 8 -6.87 -9.22 -4.98
CA PHE A 8 -5.99 -8.05 -5.04
C PHE A 8 -6.59 -7.01 -5.99
N SER A 9 -7.57 -6.25 -5.48
CA SER A 9 -8.23 -5.14 -6.20
C SER A 9 -8.13 -3.84 -5.40
N LYS A 10 -8.28 -2.69 -6.07
CA LYS A 10 -8.32 -1.38 -5.40
C LYS A 10 -9.25 -1.38 -4.19
N GLU A 11 -10.49 -1.83 -4.36
CA GLU A 11 -11.51 -1.79 -3.32
C GLU A 11 -11.17 -2.70 -2.13
N SER A 12 -10.64 -3.90 -2.39
CA SER A 12 -10.18 -4.80 -1.33
C SER A 12 -8.99 -4.20 -0.56
N ILE A 13 -8.08 -3.54 -1.27
CA ILE A 13 -6.91 -2.88 -0.69
C ILE A 13 -7.33 -1.69 0.17
N GLU A 14 -8.22 -0.81 -0.30
CA GLU A 14 -8.70 0.34 0.49
C GLU A 14 -9.43 -0.12 1.75
N HIS A 15 -10.32 -1.11 1.64
CA HIS A 15 -11.05 -1.67 2.75
C HIS A 15 -10.15 -2.36 3.79
N SER A 16 -9.03 -2.94 3.38
CA SER A 16 -8.13 -3.65 4.30
C SER A 16 -7.04 -2.75 4.87
N LEU A 17 -6.48 -1.85 4.05
CA LEU A 17 -5.33 -1.01 4.42
C LEU A 17 -5.72 0.07 5.43
N SER A 18 -6.87 0.73 5.25
CA SER A 18 -7.27 1.82 6.13
C SER A 18 -7.53 1.39 7.58
N PRO A 19 -8.29 0.29 7.84
CA PRO A 19 -8.44 -0.25 9.19
C PRO A 19 -7.11 -0.72 9.77
N TYR A 20 -6.29 -1.42 8.97
CA TYR A 20 -4.99 -1.92 9.41
C TYR A 20 -4.07 -0.80 9.93
N ILE A 21 -4.05 0.35 9.26
CA ILE A 21 -3.29 1.54 9.69
C ILE A 21 -3.85 2.11 11.00
N LYS A 22 -5.18 2.20 11.12
CA LYS A 22 -5.87 2.73 12.31
C LYS A 22 -5.65 1.85 13.54
N GLU A 23 -5.75 0.53 13.39
CA GLU A 23 -5.56 -0.45 14.47
C GLU A 23 -4.14 -0.41 15.04
N ARG A 24 -3.15 -0.02 14.23
CA ARG A 24 -1.75 0.17 14.64
C ARG A 24 -1.49 1.53 15.28
N GLY A 25 -2.46 2.44 15.29
CA GLY A 25 -2.30 3.81 15.78
C GLY A 25 -1.37 4.66 14.90
N TRP A 26 -1.15 4.26 13.65
CA TRP A 26 -0.26 4.98 12.73
C TRP A 26 -0.95 6.18 12.10
N GLN A 27 -0.17 7.22 11.82
CA GLN A 27 -0.67 8.38 11.09
C GLN A 27 -0.89 8.03 9.62
N MET A 28 -2.15 8.10 9.17
CA MET A 28 -2.56 7.76 7.80
C MET A 28 -1.73 8.48 6.74
N GLY A 29 -1.54 9.79 6.87
CA GLY A 29 -0.78 10.59 5.91
C GLY A 29 0.67 10.12 5.75
N SER A 30 1.35 9.83 6.87
CA SER A 30 2.72 9.30 6.84
C SER A 30 2.79 7.95 6.14
N VAL A 31 1.90 7.01 6.47
CA VAL A 31 1.88 5.68 5.84
C VAL A 31 1.60 5.80 4.34
N MET A 32 0.63 6.61 3.93
CA MET A 32 0.32 6.80 2.51
C MET A 32 1.49 7.41 1.75
N ASN A 33 2.18 8.40 2.32
CA ASN A 33 3.35 9.00 1.69
C ASN A 33 4.53 8.03 1.59
N THR A 34 4.78 7.23 2.63
CA THR A 34 5.80 6.18 2.62
C THR A 34 5.50 5.11 1.57
N LEU A 35 4.24 4.67 1.48
CA LEU A 35 3.83 3.69 0.46
C LEU A 35 3.96 4.27 -0.95
N ARG A 36 3.59 5.54 -1.20
CA ARG A 36 3.84 6.17 -2.50
C ARG A 36 5.32 6.21 -2.84
N LEU A 37 6.17 6.60 -1.89
CA LEU A 37 7.62 6.59 -2.09
C LEU A 37 8.13 5.18 -2.46
N ALA A 38 7.66 4.15 -1.75
CA ALA A 38 8.01 2.76 -2.03
C ALA A 38 7.60 2.31 -3.44
N LEU A 39 6.38 2.65 -3.83
CA LEU A 39 5.75 2.11 -5.03
C LEU A 39 6.12 2.88 -6.29
N VAL A 40 6.26 4.19 -6.22
CA VAL A 40 6.47 5.06 -7.40
C VAL A 40 7.70 5.97 -7.31
N GLY A 41 8.45 5.92 -6.21
CA GLY A 41 9.68 6.71 -6.04
C GLY A 41 9.45 8.17 -5.65
N GLU A 42 8.20 8.58 -5.40
CA GLU A 42 7.86 9.92 -4.94
C GLU A 42 6.71 9.88 -3.93
N SER A 43 6.69 10.80 -2.94
CA SER A 43 5.67 10.83 -1.89
C SER A 43 4.33 11.44 -2.31
N LYS A 44 4.18 11.84 -3.57
CA LYS A 44 2.98 12.47 -4.15
C LYS A 44 2.48 11.66 -5.33
N GLY A 45 1.20 11.83 -5.68
CA GLY A 45 0.61 11.17 -6.85
C GLY A 45 -0.72 10.48 -6.53
N PRO A 46 -1.09 9.46 -7.35
CA PRO A 46 -2.37 8.77 -7.24
C PRO A 46 -2.62 8.10 -5.87
N GLY A 47 -3.84 7.58 -5.71
CA GLY A 47 -4.21 6.78 -4.54
C GLY A 47 -3.31 5.55 -4.43
N VAL A 48 -2.90 5.20 -3.21
CA VAL A 48 -2.02 4.04 -2.98
C VAL A 48 -2.68 2.76 -3.48
N ALA A 49 -3.98 2.59 -3.26
CA ALA A 49 -4.72 1.43 -3.73
C ALA A 49 -4.82 1.38 -5.27
N ASP A 50 -4.99 2.52 -5.95
CA ASP A 50 -4.96 2.58 -7.42
C ASP A 50 -3.59 2.12 -7.96
N ILE A 51 -2.50 2.56 -7.33
CA ILE A 51 -1.15 2.17 -7.72
C ILE A 51 -0.94 0.66 -7.52
N MET A 52 -1.31 0.15 -6.35
CA MET A 52 -1.18 -1.27 -6.03
C MET A 52 -1.99 -2.13 -7.00
N ASP A 53 -3.25 -1.80 -7.24
CA ASP A 53 -4.14 -2.50 -8.17
C ASP A 53 -3.54 -2.55 -9.59
N LEU A 54 -3.00 -1.42 -10.06
CA LEU A 54 -2.39 -1.32 -11.39
C LEU A 54 -1.13 -2.19 -11.56
N ILE A 55 -0.23 -2.20 -10.57
CA ILE A 55 1.04 -2.93 -10.68
C ILE A 55 0.94 -4.39 -10.22
N GLY A 56 -0.14 -4.74 -9.52
CA GLY A 56 -0.38 -6.08 -8.99
C GLY A 56 0.34 -6.38 -7.67
N LYS A 57 -0.03 -7.53 -7.09
CA LYS A 57 0.38 -7.98 -5.75
C LYS A 57 1.88 -8.19 -5.63
N ASP A 58 2.45 -8.98 -6.53
CA ASP A 58 3.85 -9.41 -6.44
C ASP A 58 4.81 -8.21 -6.53
N GLU A 59 4.55 -7.29 -7.46
CA GLU A 59 5.36 -6.08 -7.63
C GLU A 59 5.16 -5.12 -6.45
N THR A 60 3.94 -4.99 -5.92
CA THR A 60 3.65 -4.21 -4.70
C THR A 60 4.49 -4.70 -3.52
N VAL A 61 4.44 -6.00 -3.22
CA VAL A 61 5.17 -6.58 -2.08
C VAL A 61 6.67 -6.44 -2.28
N LYS A 62 7.17 -6.76 -3.48
CA LYS A 62 8.59 -6.62 -3.82
C LYS A 62 9.11 -5.20 -3.62
N ARG A 63 8.36 -4.17 -4.04
CA ARG A 63 8.76 -2.77 -3.87
C ARG A 63 8.74 -2.32 -2.41
N ILE A 64 7.76 -2.76 -1.63
CA ILE A 64 7.67 -2.44 -0.20
C ILE A 64 8.84 -3.08 0.56
N MET A 65 9.17 -4.35 0.28
CA MET A 65 10.25 -5.06 0.97
C MET A 65 11.62 -4.42 0.74
N ARG A 66 11.86 -3.80 -0.43
CA ARG A 66 13.11 -3.05 -0.70
C ARG A 66 13.38 -1.88 0.24
N LEU A 67 12.36 -1.37 0.94
CA LEU A 67 12.52 -0.31 1.95
C LEU A 67 12.70 -0.85 3.38
N ALA A 68 12.43 -2.13 3.60
CA ALA A 68 12.53 -2.76 4.92
C ALA A 68 13.94 -3.30 5.21
N ASP A 69 14.77 -3.42 4.16
CA ASP A 69 16.22 -3.66 4.22
C ASP A 69 16.98 -2.33 4.35
#